data_AF-S0GLM6-F1
#
_entry.id   AF-S0GLM6-F1
#
_cell.length_a   1.000
_cell.length_b   1.000
_cell.length_c   1.000
_cell.angle_alpha   90.00
_cell.angle_beta   90.00
_cell.angle_gamma   90.00
#
_symmetry.space_group_name_H-M   'P 1'
#
loop_
_entity.id
_entity.type
_entity.pdbx_description
1 polymer ?
#
loop_
_entity_poly.entity_id
_entity_poly.type
_entity_poly.pdbx_seq_one_letter_code
_entity_poly.pdbx_strand_id
1 'polypeptide(L)'
;MICVMRFMLLILAFLSMFNCTNIQKSSDFCVSIDSVVILDSLKLLERYDFTVLYKNEGKENIKLKSVDTFCGCLTEKDFNHIVSSGELGTLSLSYLPQEIGYIEHYIFLYFEEQEDPVCFKIKGIVKAVE
;
A
#
# COMPACT_ATOMS: atom_id res chain seq x y z
N MET A 1 53.73 -33.61 0.14
CA MET A 1 52.60 -32.87 -0.49
C MET A 1 51.22 -33.49 -0.21
N ILE A 2 51.04 -34.28 0.86
CA ILE A 2 49.76 -34.97 1.18
C ILE A 2 49.03 -34.30 2.37
N CYS A 3 49.74 -33.49 3.16
CA CYS A 3 49.21 -32.87 4.39
C CYS A 3 48.30 -31.65 4.12
N VAL A 4 48.52 -30.92 3.02
CA VAL A 4 47.77 -29.69 2.68
C VAL A 4 46.38 -30.02 2.12
N MET A 5 46.26 -31.13 1.38
CA MET A 5 45.03 -31.53 0.70
C MET A 5 43.95 -32.04 1.67
N ARG A 6 44.35 -32.58 2.84
CA ARG A 6 43.42 -32.97 3.92
C ARG A 6 42.87 -31.78 4.70
N PHE A 7 43.67 -30.73 4.88
CA PHE A 7 43.23 -29.51 5.56
C PHE A 7 42.24 -28.71 4.70
N MET A 8 42.40 -28.75 3.37
CA MET A 8 41.53 -28.05 2.43
C MET A 8 40.11 -28.64 2.36
N LEU A 9 39.96 -29.95 2.56
CA LEU A 9 38.66 -30.63 2.57
C LEU A 9 37.83 -30.33 3.84
N LEU A 10 38.47 -29.97 4.95
CA LEU A 10 37.78 -29.64 6.21
C LEU A 10 37.22 -28.20 6.22
N ILE A 11 37.78 -27.29 5.43
CA ILE A 11 37.34 -25.88 5.35
C ILE A 11 36.09 -25.74 4.46
N LEU A 12 35.94 -26.58 3.44
CA LEU A 12 34.75 -26.59 2.56
C LEU A 12 33.49 -27.16 3.23
N ALA A 13 33.63 -27.98 4.28
CA ALA A 13 32.49 -28.52 5.02
C ALA A 13 31.87 -27.52 6.02
N PHE A 14 32.58 -26.45 6.38
CA PHE A 14 32.11 -25.46 7.37
C PHE A 14 31.27 -24.34 6.73
N LEU A 15 31.33 -24.17 5.40
CA LEU A 15 30.60 -23.12 4.67
C LEU A 15 29.19 -23.51 4.24
N SER A 16 28.79 -24.78 4.38
CA SER A 16 27.45 -25.26 3.97
C SER A 16 26.35 -25.09 5.03
N MET A 17 26.67 -24.51 6.20
CA MET A 17 25.68 -24.27 7.26
C MET A 17 25.04 -22.87 7.25
N PHE A 18 25.44 -22.00 6.32
CA PHE A 18 24.68 -20.78 6.01
C PHE A 18 23.67 -21.06 4.89
N ASN A 19 22.87 -22.12 5.04
CA ASN A 19 21.61 -22.18 4.30
C ASN A 19 20.66 -21.20 4.98
N CYS A 20 20.52 -20.00 4.41
CA CYS A 20 19.48 -19.06 4.77
C CYS A 20 18.12 -19.77 4.66
N THR A 21 17.58 -20.23 5.78
CA THR A 21 16.13 -20.40 5.92
C THR A 21 15.54 -18.99 6.01
N ASN A 22 15.51 -18.28 4.88
CA ASN A 22 14.50 -17.25 4.69
C ASN A 22 13.18 -18.02 4.53
N ILE A 23 12.59 -18.41 5.65
CA ILE A 23 11.14 -18.60 5.70
C ILE A 23 10.60 -17.20 5.42
N GLN A 24 10.38 -16.88 4.14
CA GLN A 24 9.48 -15.80 3.78
C GLN A 24 8.17 -16.17 4.45
N LYS A 25 7.88 -15.46 5.54
CA LYS A 25 6.57 -15.46 6.15
C LYS A 25 5.63 -15.09 5.01
N SER A 26 4.98 -16.09 4.41
CA SER A 26 3.90 -15.89 3.46
C SER A 26 2.86 -15.14 4.26
N SER A 27 2.87 -13.81 4.20
CA SER A 27 1.97 -13.01 5.01
C SER A 27 0.56 -13.41 4.58
N ASP A 28 -0.21 -13.96 5.50
CA ASP A 28 -1.64 -14.17 5.28
C ASP A 28 -2.38 -12.84 5.06
N PHE A 29 -1.68 -11.70 5.17
CA PHE A 29 -2.07 -10.39 4.68
C PHE A 29 -2.02 -10.31 3.14
N CYS A 30 -3.16 -9.98 2.54
CA CYS A 30 -3.28 -9.65 1.13
C CYS A 30 -4.43 -8.66 0.95
N VAL A 31 -4.14 -7.47 0.43
CA VAL A 31 -5.15 -6.43 0.17
C VAL A 31 -5.10 -6.05 -1.29
N SER A 32 -6.26 -6.09 -1.95
CA SER A 32 -6.41 -5.58 -3.32
C SER A 32 -7.22 -4.29 -3.32
N ILE A 33 -6.76 -3.31 -4.08
CA ILE A 33 -7.39 -2.01 -4.25
C ILE A 33 -7.17 -1.55 -5.70
N ASP A 34 -8.10 -0.78 -6.24
CA ASP A 34 -7.88 -0.13 -7.53
C ASP A 34 -6.70 0.84 -7.43
N SER A 35 -5.63 0.54 -8.16
CA SER A 35 -4.40 1.33 -8.11
C SER A 35 -4.59 2.78 -8.62
N VAL A 36 -5.65 3.04 -9.39
CA VAL A 36 -5.95 4.35 -9.97
C VAL A 36 -7.44 4.66 -9.87
N VAL A 37 -7.77 5.78 -9.23
CA VAL A 37 -9.12 6.36 -9.23
C VAL A 37 -9.13 7.59 -10.14
N ILE A 38 -10.02 7.60 -11.12
CA ILE A 38 -10.15 8.70 -12.08
C ILE A 38 -11.28 9.62 -11.63
N LEU A 39 -10.96 10.88 -11.37
CA LEU A 39 -11.90 11.92 -10.95
C LEU A 39 -12.37 12.81 -12.13
N ASP A 40 -12.00 12.45 -13.36
CA ASP A 40 -12.32 13.15 -14.61
C ASP A 40 -11.99 14.66 -14.57
N SER A 41 -13.03 15.52 -14.64
CA SER A 41 -12.90 16.98 -14.71
C SER A 41 -13.40 17.60 -13.41
N LEU A 42 -12.49 18.29 -12.73
CA LEU A 42 -12.73 18.96 -11.46
C LEU A 42 -12.76 20.48 -11.65
N LYS A 43 -13.44 21.18 -10.76
CA LYS A 43 -13.44 22.64 -10.68
C LYS A 43 -12.58 23.09 -9.50
N LEU A 44 -11.81 24.14 -9.72
CA LEU A 44 -10.94 24.72 -8.70
C LEU A 44 -11.75 25.15 -7.46
N LEU A 45 -11.22 24.89 -6.26
CA LEU A 45 -11.86 25.21 -4.96
C LEU A 45 -13.23 24.57 -4.70
N GLU A 46 -13.66 23.61 -5.53
CA GLU A 46 -14.87 22.81 -5.28
C GLU A 46 -14.51 21.50 -4.58
N ARG A 47 -15.32 21.08 -3.59
CA ARG A 47 -15.04 19.86 -2.82
C ARG A 47 -15.65 18.64 -3.50
N TYR A 48 -14.84 17.61 -3.67
CA TYR A 48 -15.21 16.35 -4.31
C TYR A 48 -15.10 15.20 -3.32
N ASP A 49 -16.21 14.55 -3.03
CA ASP A 49 -16.25 13.38 -2.18
C ASP A 49 -16.28 12.11 -3.02
N PHE A 50 -15.47 11.12 -2.65
CA PHE A 50 -15.41 9.84 -3.32
C PHE A 50 -15.09 8.71 -2.34
N THR A 51 -15.51 7.51 -2.70
CA THR A 51 -15.27 6.30 -1.91
C THR A 51 -14.42 5.34 -2.71
N VAL A 52 -13.40 4.78 -2.07
CA VAL A 52 -12.56 3.72 -2.61
C VAL A 52 -12.88 2.44 -1.86
N LEU A 53 -12.96 1.34 -2.60
CA LEU A 53 -13.12 0.01 -2.05
C LEU A 53 -11.78 -0.70 -2.02
N TYR A 54 -11.50 -1.38 -0.93
CA TYR A 54 -10.37 -2.29 -0.82
C TYR A 54 -10.85 -3.63 -0.27
N LYS A 55 -10.29 -4.72 -0.77
CA LYS A 55 -10.71 -6.08 -0.39
C LYS A 55 -9.62 -6.76 0.41
N ASN A 56 -10.02 -7.42 1.49
CA ASN A 56 -9.16 -8.35 2.19
C ASN A 56 -9.18 -9.70 1.46
N GLU A 57 -8.15 -9.97 0.67
CA GLU A 57 -7.92 -11.25 0.00
C GLU A 57 -7.09 -12.22 0.88
N GLY A 58 -6.68 -11.76 2.06
CA GLY A 58 -5.96 -12.53 3.05
C GLY A 58 -6.83 -13.52 3.80
N LYS A 59 -6.22 -14.34 4.67
CA LYS A 59 -6.94 -15.35 5.48
C LYS A 59 -7.35 -14.86 6.86
N GLU A 60 -6.72 -13.80 7.34
CA GLU A 60 -6.98 -13.21 8.65
C GLU A 60 -7.70 -11.86 8.49
N ASN A 61 -8.27 -11.36 9.59
CA ASN A 61 -8.81 -10.00 9.59
C ASN A 61 -7.65 -9.00 9.44
N ILE A 62 -7.87 -7.93 8.69
CA ILE A 62 -6.92 -6.83 8.56
C ILE A 62 -7.44 -5.60 9.31
N LYS A 63 -6.51 -4.78 9.81
CA LYS A 63 -6.85 -3.55 10.52
C LYS A 63 -6.18 -2.34 9.88
N LEU A 64 -6.99 -1.47 9.26
CA LEU A 64 -6.53 -0.20 8.72
C LEU A 64 -6.26 0.76 9.89
N LYS A 65 -4.99 1.14 10.06
CA LYS A 65 -4.51 1.98 11.15
C LYS A 65 -4.62 3.46 10.82
N SER A 66 -4.19 3.84 9.63
CA SER A 66 -4.16 5.23 9.19
C SER A 66 -4.10 5.33 7.68
N VAL A 67 -4.63 6.45 7.18
CA VAL A 67 -4.53 6.86 5.78
C VAL A 67 -3.66 8.10 5.72
N ASP A 68 -2.58 8.04 4.95
CA ASP A 68 -1.68 9.17 4.74
C ASP A 68 -1.95 9.81 3.40
N THR A 69 -2.20 11.12 3.44
CA THR A 69 -2.46 11.97 2.29
C THR A 69 -1.35 13.02 2.20
N PHE A 70 -0.59 12.99 1.10
CA PHE A 70 0.62 13.83 0.96
C PHE A 70 0.34 15.34 0.94
N CYS A 71 -0.91 15.76 0.69
CA CYS A 71 -1.33 17.17 0.67
C CYS A 71 -2.49 17.40 1.64
N GLY A 72 -2.57 18.62 2.20
CA GLY A 72 -3.77 19.09 2.92
C GLY A 72 -5.00 19.26 2.02
N CYS A 73 -4.86 19.03 0.71
CA CYS A 73 -5.93 19.03 -0.27
C CYS A 73 -6.78 17.75 -0.27
N LEU A 74 -6.33 16.69 0.43
CA LEU A 74 -7.06 15.45 0.63
C LEU A 74 -7.38 15.26 2.12
N THR A 75 -8.64 15.04 2.43
CA THR A 75 -9.13 14.78 3.79
C THR A 75 -9.76 13.40 3.84
N GLU A 76 -9.29 12.57 4.77
CA GLU A 76 -9.95 11.34 5.15
C GLU A 76 -11.22 11.65 5.96
N LYS A 77 -12.34 11.03 5.59
CA LYS A 77 -13.64 11.24 6.25
C LYS A 77 -14.03 10.08 7.14
N ASP A 78 -13.91 8.86 6.62
CA ASP A 78 -14.31 7.63 7.30
C ASP A 78 -13.67 6.42 6.61
N PHE A 79 -13.43 5.36 7.36
CA PHE A 79 -12.99 4.08 6.83
C PHE A 79 -13.30 2.91 7.77
N ASN A 80 -13.43 1.71 7.20
CA ASN A 80 -13.55 0.51 8.02
C ASN A 80 -12.24 0.20 8.73
N HIS A 81 -12.23 0.25 10.06
CA HIS A 81 -11.03 -0.07 10.83
C HIS A 81 -10.65 -1.56 10.74
N ILE A 82 -11.62 -2.47 10.70
CA ILE A 82 -11.38 -3.91 10.64
C ILE A 82 -12.16 -4.48 9.46
N VAL A 83 -11.51 -5.28 8.63
CA VAL A 83 -12.13 -5.95 7.48
C VAL A 83 -11.84 -7.45 7.57
N SER A 84 -12.91 -8.24 7.64
CA SER A 84 -12.80 -9.70 7.69
C SER A 84 -12.24 -10.28 6.39
N SER A 85 -11.66 -11.48 6.46
CA SER A 85 -11.20 -12.21 5.27
C SER A 85 -12.32 -12.35 4.24
N GLY A 86 -12.02 -12.01 2.99
CA GLY A 86 -12.95 -12.06 1.85
C GLY A 86 -13.87 -10.83 1.70
N GLU A 87 -13.94 -9.96 2.71
CA GLU A 87 -14.86 -8.82 2.74
C GLU A 87 -14.26 -7.55 2.13
N LEU A 88 -15.15 -6.62 1.77
CA LEU A 88 -14.81 -5.28 1.28
C LEU A 88 -14.80 -4.26 2.42
N GLY A 89 -13.71 -3.51 2.52
CA GLY A 89 -13.64 -2.27 3.27
C GLY A 89 -13.90 -1.06 2.37
N THR A 90 -14.41 0.01 2.96
CA THR A 90 -14.60 1.31 2.34
C THR A 90 -13.65 2.33 2.95
N LEU A 91 -13.19 3.26 2.10
CA LEU A 91 -12.43 4.44 2.47
C LEU A 91 -13.08 5.65 1.81
N SER A 92 -13.65 6.55 2.60
CA SER A 92 -14.28 7.78 2.14
C SER A 92 -13.31 8.95 2.25
N LEU A 93 -13.07 9.62 1.12
CA LEU A 93 -12.13 10.73 0.99
C LEU A 93 -12.84 11.97 0.44
N SER A 94 -12.26 13.13 0.74
CA SER A 94 -12.69 14.43 0.24
C SER A 94 -11.51 15.18 -0.34
N TYR A 95 -11.61 15.58 -1.60
CA TYR A 95 -10.58 16.31 -2.32
C TYR A 95 -11.00 17.75 -2.58
N LEU A 96 -10.09 18.70 -2.32
CA LEU A 96 -10.24 20.11 -2.60
C LEU A 96 -9.06 20.59 -3.46
N PRO A 97 -9.22 20.68 -4.80
CA PRO A 97 -8.15 21.13 -5.68
C PRO A 97 -7.83 22.61 -5.43
N GLN A 98 -6.55 22.90 -5.24
CA GLN A 98 -6.02 24.24 -4.98
C GLN A 98 -5.31 24.85 -6.19
N GLU A 99 -5.04 24.05 -7.23
CA GLU A 99 -4.33 24.45 -8.44
C GLU A 99 -5.04 23.91 -9.69
N ILE A 100 -4.90 24.64 -10.82
CA ILE A 100 -5.47 24.25 -12.13
C ILE A 100 -4.48 23.33 -12.86
N GLY A 101 -4.99 22.37 -13.60
CA GLY A 101 -4.19 21.51 -14.47
C GLY A 101 -4.34 20.03 -14.16
N TYR A 102 -3.38 19.24 -14.64
CA TYR A 102 -3.35 17.81 -14.37
C TYR A 102 -2.91 17.54 -12.93
N ILE A 103 -3.64 16.66 -12.25
CA ILE A 103 -3.30 16.22 -10.90
C ILE A 103 -3.02 14.72 -10.88
N GLU A 104 -2.04 14.34 -10.07
CA GLU A 104 -1.76 12.96 -9.69
C GLU A 104 -1.32 12.98 -8.22
N HIS A 105 -2.10 12.36 -7.33
CA HIS A 105 -1.78 12.28 -5.91
C HIS A 105 -1.79 10.82 -5.45
N TYR A 106 -0.80 10.47 -4.63
CA TYR A 106 -0.65 9.15 -4.04
C TYR A 106 -1.25 9.15 -2.63
N ILE A 107 -1.95 8.07 -2.29
CA ILE A 107 -2.55 7.83 -0.99
C ILE A 107 -2.02 6.51 -0.48
N PHE A 108 -1.64 6.47 0.79
CA PHE A 108 -1.03 5.31 1.44
C PHE A 108 -1.91 4.83 2.59
N LEU A 109 -2.26 3.55 2.57
CA LEU A 109 -3.02 2.87 3.62
C LEU A 109 -2.04 2.04 4.43
N TYR A 110 -1.95 2.33 5.73
CA TYR A 110 -1.12 1.60 6.67
C TYR A 110 -1.99 0.64 7.47
N PHE A 111 -1.68 -0.65 7.36
CA PHE A 111 -2.35 -1.70 8.11
C PHE A 111 -1.50 -2.12 9.31
N GLU A 112 -2.11 -2.69 10.36
CA GLU A 112 -1.35 -3.18 11.52
C GLU A 112 -0.54 -4.46 11.19
N GLU A 113 -1.02 -5.25 10.24
CA GLU A 113 -0.47 -6.57 9.91
C GLU A 113 0.71 -6.53 8.93
N GLN A 114 0.97 -5.38 8.30
CA GLN A 114 2.05 -5.20 7.32
C GLN A 114 2.79 -3.87 7.53
N GLU A 115 4.12 -3.90 7.39
CA GLU A 115 4.97 -2.71 7.48
C GLU A 115 4.88 -1.83 6.22
N ASP A 116 4.89 -2.45 5.04
CA ASP A 116 4.76 -1.75 3.76
C ASP A 116 3.31 -1.27 3.55
N PRO A 117 3.08 0.01 3.23
CA PRO A 117 1.73 0.51 2.99
C PRO A 117 1.17 0.02 1.65
N VAL A 118 -0.16 -0.12 1.60
CA VAL A 118 -0.89 -0.31 0.34
C VAL A 118 -1.11 1.06 -0.30
N CYS A 119 -0.73 1.22 -1.56
CA CYS A 119 -0.77 2.51 -2.25
C CYS A 119 -1.74 2.49 -3.44
N PHE A 120 -2.49 3.57 -3.59
CA PHE A 120 -3.21 3.89 -4.81
C PHE A 120 -3.05 5.38 -5.14
N LYS A 121 -3.48 5.78 -6.34
CA LYS A 121 -3.45 7.18 -6.75
C LYS A 121 -4.77 7.68 -7.30
N ILE A 122 -5.00 8.97 -7.16
CA ILE A 122 -6.07 9.69 -7.86
C ILE A 122 -5.49 10.46 -9.04
N LYS A 123 -6.28 10.58 -10.12
CA LYS A 123 -5.95 11.36 -11.31
C LYS A 123 -7.14 12.19 -11.77
N GLY A 124 -6.87 13.36 -12.34
CA GLY A 124 -7.91 14.21 -12.92
C GLY A 124 -7.34 15.46 -13.58
N ILE A 125 -8.24 16.29 -14.12
CA ILE A 125 -7.93 17.61 -14.67
C ILE A 125 -8.77 18.64 -13.95
N VAL A 126 -8.12 19.59 -13.28
CA VAL A 126 -8.76 20.74 -12.63
C VAL A 126 -8.87 21.89 -13.62
N LYS A 127 -10.04 22.51 -13.70
CA LYS A 127 -10.35 23.68 -14.53
C LYS A 127 -10.74 24.88 -13.65
N ALA A 128 -10.58 26.08 -14.20
CA ALA A 128 -11.05 27.30 -13.56
C ALA A 128 -12.56 27.26 -13.32
N VAL A 129 -13.01 27.94 -12.27
CA VAL A 129 -14.43 28.27 -12.09
C VAL A 129 -14.72 29.43 -13.02
N GLU A 130 -15.66 29.25 -13.95
CA GLU A 130 -16.20 30.31 -14.81
C GLU A 130 -17.10 31.26 -14.03
#